data_AF-A0A7S4B7X6-F1
#
_entry.id   AF-A0A7S4B7X6-F1
#
_cell.length_a   1.000
_cell.length_b   1.000
_cell.length_c   1.000
_cell.angle_alpha   90.00
_cell.angle_beta   90.00
_cell.angle_gamma   90.00
#
_symmetry.space_group_name_H-M   'P 1'
#
loop_
_entity.id
_entity.type
_entity.pdbx_description
1 polymer ?
#
loop_
_entity_poly.entity_id
_entity_poly.type
_entity_poly.pdbx_seq_one_letter_code
_entity_poly.pdbx_strand_id
1 'polypeptide(L)'
;LRQRVGIAHAAVPMLFSCVRGLLRALAWASSDQLATKSASGSSSSRVGGLDLECARNMRRLLEELATHKKALVRHGAYLLSDLVAVFRSRPLPPAARAEIVPGVYAFIGMCTEIEIQEVHAASDATARRVLKELLEAYQRSFKFRG
;
A
#
# COMPACT_ATOMS: atom_id res chain seq x y z
N LEU A 1 6.15 -30.31 -14.32
CA LEU A 1 5.36 -29.04 -14.37
C LEU A 1 4.42 -28.83 -13.18
N ARG A 2 3.82 -29.86 -12.57
CA ARG A 2 2.91 -29.70 -11.39
C ARG A 2 3.58 -29.24 -10.08
N GLN A 3 4.86 -29.55 -9.84
CA GLN A 3 5.56 -29.15 -8.61
C GLN A 3 5.87 -27.65 -8.50
N ARG A 4 6.00 -26.93 -9.62
CA ARG A 4 6.29 -25.48 -9.59
C ARG A 4 5.09 -24.64 -9.15
N VAL A 5 3.88 -25.17 -9.31
CA VAL A 5 2.62 -24.49 -8.94
C VAL A 5 2.47 -24.44 -7.41
N GLY A 6 2.86 -25.49 -6.69
CA GLY A 6 2.79 -25.53 -5.22
C GLY A 6 3.73 -24.55 -4.52
N ILE A 7 4.95 -24.38 -5.05
CA ILE A 7 5.94 -23.45 -4.48
C ILE A 7 5.51 -22.00 -4.68
N ALA A 8 4.92 -21.67 -5.85
CA ALA A 8 4.39 -20.34 -6.11
C ALA A 8 3.23 -20.00 -5.15
N HIS A 9 2.32 -20.94 -4.88
CA HIS A 9 1.22 -20.72 -3.92
C HIS A 9 1.70 -20.55 -2.47
N ALA A 10 2.81 -21.19 -2.07
CA ALA A 10 3.40 -21.00 -0.75
C ALA A 10 4.18 -19.68 -0.62
N ALA A 11 4.74 -19.17 -1.72
CA ALA A 11 5.51 -17.93 -1.74
C ALA A 11 4.64 -16.67 -1.67
N VAL A 12 3.41 -16.71 -2.19
CA VAL A 12 2.51 -15.55 -2.20
C VAL A 12 2.17 -15.04 -0.79
N PRO A 13 1.78 -15.89 0.19
CA PRO A 13 1.59 -15.44 1.57
C PRO A 13 2.84 -14.82 2.21
N MET A 14 4.03 -15.33 1.89
CA MET A 14 5.29 -14.76 2.37
C MET A 14 5.56 -13.40 1.76
N LEU A 15 5.36 -13.25 0.45
CA LEU A 15 5.49 -11.97 -0.23
C LEU A 15 4.55 -10.93 0.38
N PHE A 16 3.28 -11.28 0.59
CA PHE A 16 2.28 -10.37 1.18
C PHE A 16 2.63 -10.02 2.63
N SER A 17 3.15 -10.98 3.40
CA SER A 17 3.65 -10.73 4.75
C SER A 17 4.83 -9.75 4.77
N CYS A 18 5.74 -9.86 3.79
CA CYS A 18 6.83 -8.91 3.60
C CYS A 18 6.32 -7.52 3.22
N VAL A 19 5.38 -7.41 2.26
CA VAL A 19 4.79 -6.11 1.88
C VAL A 19 4.11 -5.47 3.08
N ARG A 20 3.34 -6.24 3.85
CA ARG A 20 2.70 -5.76 5.08
C ARG A 20 3.72 -5.31 6.13
N GLY A 21 4.80 -6.06 6.30
CA GLY A 21 5.91 -5.69 7.18
C GLY A 21 6.55 -4.36 6.77
N LEU A 22 6.83 -4.18 5.49
CA LEU A 22 7.40 -2.95 4.93
C LEU A 22 6.44 -1.75 5.06
N LEU A 23 5.15 -1.93 4.78
CA LEU A 23 4.13 -0.89 4.96
C LEU A 23 4.03 -0.44 6.42
N ARG A 24 4.07 -1.39 7.36
CA ARG A 24 4.08 -1.07 8.78
C ARG A 24 5.38 -0.37 9.19
N ALA A 25 6.54 -0.87 8.76
CA ALA A 25 7.82 -0.25 9.06
C ALA A 25 7.87 1.21 8.58
N LEU A 26 7.36 1.47 7.38
CA LEU A 26 7.23 2.82 6.85
C LEU A 26 6.30 3.69 7.70
N ALA A 27 5.15 3.17 8.09
CA ALA A 27 4.20 3.89 8.94
C ALA A 27 4.75 4.16 10.36
N TRP A 28 5.61 3.28 10.87
CA TRP A 28 6.33 3.46 12.14
C TRP A 28 7.40 4.54 12.04
N ALA A 29 8.32 4.45 11.07
CA ALA A 29 9.40 5.42 10.89
C ALA A 29 8.86 6.85 10.68
N SER A 30 7.73 6.94 9.98
CA SER A 30 6.97 8.16 9.75
C SER A 30 6.41 8.82 11.02
N SER A 31 6.03 8.02 12.03
CA SER A 31 5.39 8.53 13.26
C SER A 31 6.41 9.18 14.20
N ASP A 32 7.65 8.66 14.25
CA ASP A 32 8.74 9.23 15.06
C ASP A 32 9.19 10.61 14.56
N GLN A 33 9.08 10.89 13.26
CA GLN A 33 9.45 12.20 12.71
C GLN A 33 8.47 13.32 13.10
N LEU A 34 7.19 13.02 13.25
CA LEU A 34 6.20 14.00 13.72
C LEU A 34 6.41 14.33 15.21
N ALA A 35 6.81 13.35 16.02
CA ALA A 35 7.10 13.56 17.45
C ALA A 35 8.40 14.35 17.67
N THR A 36 9.44 14.11 16.87
CA THR A 36 10.77 14.74 17.04
C THR A 36 10.87 16.15 16.46
N LYS A 37 10.09 16.50 15.43
CA LYS A 37 10.04 17.87 14.87
C LYS A 37 9.49 18.92 15.83
N SER A 38 8.72 18.51 16.84
CA SER A 38 8.23 19.43 17.89
C SER A 38 9.27 19.76 18.95
N ALA A 39 10.44 19.12 18.97
CA ALA A 39 11.41 19.24 20.07
C ALA A 39 12.80 19.80 19.69
N SER A 40 13.20 19.86 18.42
CA SER A 40 14.52 20.44 18.08
C SER A 40 14.59 21.04 16.67
N GLY A 41 14.96 22.32 16.61
CA GLY A 41 15.61 22.87 15.44
C GLY A 41 17.06 22.39 15.39
N SER A 42 17.54 22.10 14.19
CA SER A 42 18.93 21.74 13.79
C SER A 42 19.19 20.26 13.47
N SER A 43 19.39 20.03 12.17
CA SER A 43 20.30 19.04 11.55
C SER A 43 20.13 17.54 11.85
N SER A 44 19.32 16.85 11.05
CA SER A 44 19.69 15.53 10.48
C SER A 44 18.83 15.20 9.25
N SER A 45 19.31 15.56 8.06
CA SER A 45 18.65 15.32 6.76
C SER A 45 18.75 13.88 6.26
N ARG A 46 19.31 12.95 7.05
CA ARG A 46 19.54 11.55 6.62
C ARG A 46 18.37 10.60 6.94
N VAL A 47 17.59 10.89 7.98
CA VAL A 47 16.45 10.03 8.38
C VAL A 47 15.21 10.31 7.51
N GLY A 48 14.99 11.57 7.13
CA GLY A 48 13.92 11.97 6.19
C GLY A 48 14.06 11.36 4.78
N GLY A 49 15.29 11.11 4.32
CA GLY A 49 15.53 10.51 3.01
C GLY A 49 15.22 9.01 2.94
N LEU A 50 15.45 8.29 4.04
CA LEU A 50 15.26 6.84 4.10
C LEU A 50 13.77 6.46 4.06
N ASP A 51 12.91 7.29 4.64
CA ASP A 51 11.44 7.12 4.58
C ASP A 51 10.90 7.36 3.17
N LEU A 52 11.44 8.35 2.45
CA LEU A 52 11.05 8.62 1.07
C LEU A 52 11.55 7.55 0.09
N GLU A 53 12.77 7.05 0.28
CA GLU A 53 13.31 5.94 -0.50
C GLU A 53 12.48 4.66 -0.29
N CYS A 54 12.12 4.36 0.97
CA CYS A 54 11.22 3.26 1.31
C CYS A 54 9.84 3.44 0.66
N ALA A 55 9.29 4.66 0.68
CA ALA A 55 8.02 4.96 0.04
C ALA A 55 8.07 4.77 -1.49
N ARG A 56 9.16 5.17 -2.13
CA ARG A 56 9.39 4.97 -3.57
C ARG A 56 9.56 3.49 -3.93
N ASN A 57 10.31 2.74 -3.13
CA ASN A 57 10.47 1.30 -3.33
C ASN A 57 9.15 0.56 -3.11
N MET A 58 8.36 0.98 -2.12
CA MET A 58 7.00 0.48 -1.92
C MET A 58 6.10 0.79 -3.13
N ARG A 59 6.16 2.02 -3.67
CA ARG A 59 5.45 2.35 -4.91
C ARG A 59 5.82 1.38 -6.03
N ARG A 60 7.11 1.25 -6.32
CA ARG A 60 7.62 0.37 -7.40
C ARG A 60 7.18 -1.07 -7.20
N LEU A 61 7.18 -1.56 -5.96
CA LEU A 61 6.71 -2.89 -5.64
C LEU A 61 5.21 -3.05 -5.92
N LEU A 62 4.37 -2.10 -5.50
CA LEU A 62 2.93 -2.13 -5.77
C LEU A 62 2.63 -2.05 -7.27
N GLU A 63 3.37 -1.23 -8.01
CA GLU A 63 3.29 -1.14 -9.47
C GLU A 63 3.68 -2.46 -10.14
N GLU A 64 4.78 -3.08 -9.70
CA GLU A 64 5.22 -4.38 -10.22
C GLU A 64 4.18 -5.46 -9.94
N LEU A 65 3.64 -5.54 -8.72
CA LEU A 65 2.58 -6.49 -8.37
C LEU A 65 1.35 -6.30 -9.26
N ALA A 66 1.00 -5.07 -9.59
CA ALA A 66 -0.13 -4.77 -10.45
C ALA A 66 0.03 -5.33 -11.88
N THR A 67 1.26 -5.48 -12.38
CA THR A 67 1.53 -6.09 -13.69
C THR A 67 1.21 -7.60 -13.72
N HIS A 68 1.23 -8.26 -12.55
CA HIS A 68 1.00 -9.71 -12.41
C HIS A 68 -0.46 -10.05 -12.07
N LYS A 69 -1.43 -9.27 -12.58
CA LYS A 69 -2.87 -9.44 -12.33
C LYS A 69 -3.35 -10.88 -12.41
N LYS A 70 -2.99 -11.62 -13.46
CA LYS A 70 -3.44 -13.01 -13.68
C LYS A 70 -3.06 -13.96 -12.53
N ALA A 71 -1.95 -13.69 -11.86
CA ALA A 71 -1.45 -14.50 -10.75
C ALA A 71 -1.93 -13.97 -9.39
N LEU A 72 -2.03 -12.65 -9.23
CA LEU A 72 -2.18 -12.01 -7.93
C LEU A 72 -3.58 -11.47 -7.62
N VAL A 73 -4.47 -11.38 -8.62
CA VAL A 73 -5.80 -10.78 -8.43
C VAL A 73 -6.59 -11.47 -7.31
N ARG A 74 -6.52 -12.81 -7.21
CA ARG A 74 -7.17 -13.59 -6.14
C ARG A 74 -6.67 -13.29 -4.73
N HIS A 75 -5.52 -12.64 -4.62
CA HIS A 75 -4.95 -12.21 -3.35
C HIS A 75 -5.11 -10.70 -3.13
N GLY A 76 -5.67 -9.98 -4.11
CA GLY A 76 -5.80 -8.53 -4.11
C GLY A 76 -6.51 -7.99 -2.88
N ALA A 77 -7.59 -8.65 -2.45
CA ALA A 77 -8.37 -8.25 -1.29
C ALA A 77 -7.54 -8.21 0.01
N TYR A 78 -6.62 -9.15 0.21
CA TYR A 78 -5.79 -9.20 1.43
C TYR A 78 -4.85 -7.99 1.51
N LEU A 79 -4.11 -7.71 0.42
CA LEU A 79 -3.18 -6.59 0.43
C LEU A 79 -3.89 -5.23 0.38
N LEU A 80 -5.02 -5.15 -0.33
CA LEU A 80 -5.83 -3.93 -0.33
C LEU A 80 -6.39 -3.63 1.08
N SER A 81 -6.80 -4.65 1.83
CA SER A 81 -7.21 -4.50 3.23
C SER A 81 -6.07 -3.98 4.11
N ASP A 82 -4.85 -4.51 3.93
CA ASP A 82 -3.66 -4.02 4.64
C ASP A 82 -3.33 -2.57 4.30
N LEU A 83 -3.43 -2.19 3.02
CA LEU A 83 -3.26 -0.80 2.58
C LEU A 83 -4.30 0.12 3.22
N VAL A 84 -5.58 -0.24 3.20
CA VAL A 84 -6.65 0.52 3.87
C VAL A 84 -6.36 0.66 5.37
N ALA A 85 -5.90 -0.42 6.02
CA ALA A 85 -5.56 -0.41 7.44
C ALA A 85 -4.41 0.55 7.75
N VAL A 86 -3.38 0.62 6.90
CA VAL A 86 -2.25 1.54 7.05
C VAL A 86 -2.71 2.99 6.91
N PHE A 87 -3.47 3.30 5.85
CA PHE A 87 -4.00 4.65 5.62
C PHE A 87 -4.97 5.10 6.72
N ARG A 88 -5.69 4.17 7.34
CA ARG A 88 -6.58 4.44 8.47
C ARG A 88 -5.83 4.66 9.78
N SER A 89 -4.93 3.76 10.13
CA SER A 89 -4.36 3.69 11.49
C SER A 89 -3.21 4.68 11.72
N ARG A 90 -2.46 5.00 10.66
CA ARG A 90 -1.28 5.87 10.75
C ARG A 90 -1.14 6.70 9.48
N PRO A 91 -1.60 7.96 9.47
CA PRO A 91 -1.44 8.81 8.30
C PRO A 91 0.05 9.01 8.01
N LEU A 92 0.47 8.55 6.84
CA LEU A 92 1.82 8.76 6.33
C LEU A 92 2.09 10.27 6.17
N PRO A 93 3.33 10.74 6.39
CA PRO A 93 3.75 12.10 6.11
C PRO A 93 3.36 12.47 4.68
N PRO A 94 2.90 13.70 4.42
CA PRO A 94 2.36 14.07 3.11
C PRO A 94 3.29 13.73 1.94
N ALA A 95 4.61 13.88 2.13
CA ALA A 95 5.62 13.56 1.12
C ALA A 95 5.71 12.04 0.83
N ALA A 96 5.75 11.19 1.86
CA ALA A 96 5.76 9.73 1.70
C ALA A 96 4.42 9.21 1.13
N ARG A 97 3.31 9.81 1.56
CA ARG A 97 1.98 9.51 1.01
C ARG A 97 1.91 9.84 -0.48
N ALA A 98 2.40 11.00 -0.90
CA ALA A 98 2.44 11.39 -2.30
C ALA A 98 3.26 10.43 -3.17
N GLU A 99 4.36 9.87 -2.61
CA GLU A 99 5.18 8.88 -3.33
C GLU A 99 4.48 7.51 -3.46
N ILE A 100 3.72 7.05 -2.45
CA ILE A 100 3.08 5.72 -2.45
C ILE A 100 1.76 5.66 -3.22
N VAL A 101 0.98 6.74 -3.15
CA VAL A 101 -0.38 6.77 -3.71
C VAL A 101 -0.47 6.30 -5.17
N PRO A 102 0.45 6.66 -6.08
CA PRO A 102 0.44 6.13 -7.44
C PRO A 102 0.53 4.59 -7.52
N GLY A 103 1.33 3.97 -6.65
CA GLY A 103 1.45 2.51 -6.58
C GLY A 103 0.19 1.86 -6.00
N VAL A 104 -0.44 2.49 -5.01
CA VAL A 104 -1.75 2.06 -4.50
C VAL A 104 -2.80 2.09 -5.61
N TYR A 105 -2.78 3.12 -6.45
CA TYR A 105 -3.68 3.24 -7.59
C TYR A 105 -3.43 2.18 -8.66
N ALA A 106 -2.16 1.89 -8.99
CA ALA A 106 -1.82 0.77 -9.87
C ALA A 106 -2.36 -0.56 -9.30
N PHE A 107 -2.20 -0.79 -7.99
CA PHE A 107 -2.69 -1.98 -7.31
C PHE A 107 -4.23 -2.06 -7.29
N ILE A 108 -4.93 -0.94 -7.09
CA ILE A 108 -6.39 -0.87 -7.22
C ILE A 108 -6.81 -1.21 -8.66
N GLY A 109 -6.11 -0.73 -9.68
CA GLY A 109 -6.38 -1.05 -11.08
C GLY A 109 -6.17 -2.53 -11.42
N MET A 110 -5.32 -3.24 -10.67
CA MET A 110 -5.18 -4.69 -10.77
C MET A 110 -6.44 -5.42 -10.27
N CYS A 111 -7.02 -4.96 -9.16
CA CYS A 111 -8.19 -5.57 -8.53
C CYS A 111 -9.43 -5.49 -9.44
N THR A 112 -10.35 -6.45 -9.31
CA THR A 112 -11.68 -6.40 -9.93
C THR A 112 -12.71 -5.95 -8.91
N GLU A 113 -13.95 -5.83 -9.34
CA GLU A 113 -15.07 -5.55 -8.44
C GLU A 113 -15.21 -6.61 -7.35
N ILE A 114 -14.82 -7.87 -7.63
CA ILE A 114 -14.90 -8.97 -6.66
C ILE A 114 -14.03 -8.65 -5.44
N GLU A 115 -12.73 -8.40 -5.65
CA GLU A 115 -11.82 -8.14 -4.55
C GLU A 115 -12.17 -6.84 -3.81
N ILE A 116 -12.63 -5.81 -4.52
CA ILE A 116 -13.06 -4.56 -3.90
C ILE A 116 -14.28 -4.79 -3.00
N GLN A 117 -15.26 -5.58 -3.44
CA GLN A 117 -16.43 -5.93 -2.65
C GLN A 117 -16.06 -6.80 -1.45
N GLU A 118 -15.12 -7.73 -1.59
CA GLU A 118 -14.60 -8.51 -0.46
C GLU A 118 -14.00 -7.61 0.63
N VAL A 119 -13.15 -6.64 0.24
CA VAL A 119 -12.60 -5.67 1.21
C VAL A 119 -13.70 -4.83 1.83
N HIS A 120 -14.66 -4.34 1.04
CA HIS A 120 -15.76 -3.53 1.54
C HIS A 120 -16.62 -4.31 2.54
N ALA A 121 -16.95 -5.57 2.26
CA ALA A 121 -17.76 -6.44 3.12
C ALA A 121 -17.03 -6.81 4.42
N ALA A 122 -15.71 -7.02 4.37
CA ALA A 122 -14.89 -7.33 5.53
C ALA A 122 -14.53 -6.10 6.38
N SER A 123 -14.80 -4.88 5.90
CA SER A 123 -14.37 -3.62 6.53
C SER A 123 -15.42 -3.00 7.45
N ASP A 124 -14.97 -2.42 8.56
CA ASP A 124 -15.80 -1.56 9.39
C ASP A 124 -16.16 -0.22 8.71
N ALA A 125 -17.01 0.60 9.33
CA ALA A 125 -17.47 1.86 8.74
C ALA A 125 -16.31 2.83 8.41
N THR A 126 -15.26 2.85 9.22
CA THR A 126 -14.11 3.73 9.02
C THR A 126 -13.23 3.24 7.88
N ALA A 127 -12.93 1.94 7.84
CA ALA A 127 -12.18 1.33 6.74
C ALA A 127 -12.92 1.46 5.40
N ARG A 128 -14.25 1.32 5.39
CA ARG A 128 -15.07 1.56 4.19
C ARG A 128 -14.99 2.99 3.68
N ARG A 129 -14.93 3.99 4.56
CA ARG A 129 -14.72 5.41 4.18
C ARG A 129 -13.35 5.60 3.52
N VAL A 130 -12.29 5.08 4.14
CA VAL A 130 -10.93 5.17 3.58
C VAL A 130 -10.85 4.47 2.21
N LEU A 131 -11.43 3.28 2.08
CA LEU A 131 -11.51 2.57 0.80
C LEU A 131 -12.24 3.40 -0.26
N LYS A 132 -13.38 4.00 0.10
CA LYS A 132 -14.16 4.87 -0.80
C LYS A 132 -13.34 6.08 -1.25
N GLU A 133 -12.65 6.76 -0.34
CA GLU A 133 -11.79 7.91 -0.67
C GLU A 133 -10.66 7.52 -1.65
N LEU A 134 -10.02 6.37 -1.42
CA LEU A 134 -8.98 5.86 -2.31
C LEU A 134 -9.52 5.51 -3.70
N LEU A 135 -10.71 4.89 -3.78
CA LEU A 135 -11.36 4.55 -5.05
C LEU A 135 -11.80 5.79 -5.83
N GLU A 136 -12.39 6.79 -5.15
CA GLU A 136 -12.78 8.06 -5.78
C GLU A 136 -11.56 8.81 -6.30
N ALA A 137 -10.48 8.87 -5.51
CA ALA A 137 -9.25 9.52 -5.92
C ALA A 137 -8.57 8.77 -7.07
N TYR A 138 -8.58 7.43 -7.05
CA TYR A 138 -8.15 6.60 -8.19
C TYR A 138 -8.94 6.91 -9.46
N GLN A 139 -10.26 6.99 -9.37
CA GLN A 139 -11.12 7.31 -10.52
C GLN A 139 -10.82 8.70 -11.09
N ARG A 140 -10.57 9.70 -10.25
CA ARG A 140 -10.21 11.06 -10.68
C ARG A 140 -8.82 11.15 -11.30
N SER A 141 -7.84 10.46 -10.73
CA SER A 141 -6.42 10.64 -11.06
C SER A 141 -5.88 9.67 -12.11
N PHE A 142 -6.40 8.44 -12.16
CA PHE A 142 -5.74 7.34 -12.87
C PHE A 142 -6.61 6.74 -13.99
N LYS A 143 -7.94 6.65 -13.78
CA LYS A 143 -8.86 6.11 -14.82
C LYS A 143 -9.01 7.02 -16.04
N PHE A 144 -8.59 8.30 -15.96
CA PHE A 144 -8.60 9.27 -17.06
C PHE A 144 -7.26 9.41 -17.82
N ARG A 145 -6.22 8.64 -17.46
CA ARG A 145 -4.93 8.60 -18.19
C ARG A 145 -4.72 7.32 -19.03
N GLY A 146 -5.69 6.41 -19.03
CA GLY A 146 -5.72 5.20 -19.85
C GLY A 146 -6.60 5.38 -21.07
#